data_AF-D6JZV2-F1
#
_entry.id   AF-D6JZV2-F1
#
_cell.length_a   1.000
_cell.length_b   1.000
_cell.length_c   1.000
_cell.angle_alpha   90.00
_cell.angle_beta   90.00
_cell.angle_gamma   90.00
#
_symmetry.space_group_name_H-M   'P 1'
#
loop_
_entity.id
_entity.type
_entity.pdbx_description
1 polymer ?
#
loop_
_entity_poly.entity_id
_entity_poly.type
_entity_poly.pdbx_seq_one_letter_code
_entity_poly.pdbx_strand_id
1 'polypeptide(L)'
;MLPWRSTVRCGRARRAASIASASGFSVPLSERKSTSRAVSRAASNVRSSGVSGMFWTLTRRTGRVPQHIARTGLGSPLRLQYLVRVSEPSSSSKRRGRLLRTGAALVVLLAVAGYLVVQYVTGGTGPGCKVVSADGGAASYEFTPEQAVNAATIAAVGTNRGLPERAVTIALATALQESGLRNIEHGDRDSLGLFQQRPSQGWGTPKEIMDPAYAAGMFYEHLAKVPDYQRLPLTVAAQRVQRSGFPEAYAKHEPDATLLAAALTGRAAATLTCQGRPGTARTTGPDAVRAALVRDFGRDAVEEAGA
;
A
#
# COMPACT_ATOMS: atom_id res chain seq x y z
N MET A 1 -0.33 39.31 46.17
CA MET A 1 -0.44 39.27 44.69
C MET A 1 0.87 39.78 44.10
N LEU A 2 1.73 38.87 43.67
CA LEU A 2 3.04 39.10 43.03
C LEU A 2 3.16 38.10 41.88
N PRO A 3 3.51 38.51 40.65
CA PRO A 3 3.59 37.59 39.52
C PRO A 3 4.99 36.97 39.44
N TRP A 4 5.07 35.65 39.54
CA TRP A 4 6.29 34.88 39.27
C TRP A 4 6.41 34.61 37.77
N ARG A 5 7.43 35.21 37.14
CA ARG A 5 7.94 34.85 35.81
C ARG A 5 9.08 33.85 36.01
N SER A 6 8.94 32.64 35.48
CA SER A 6 10.06 31.69 35.33
C SER A 6 10.33 31.45 33.85
N THR A 7 11.37 32.11 33.36
CA THR A 7 12.01 31.89 32.07
C THR A 7 12.92 30.66 32.16
N VAL A 8 12.58 29.60 31.43
CA VAL A 8 13.48 28.45 31.26
C VAL A 8 14.54 28.82 30.20
N ARG A 9 15.79 29.02 30.65
CA ARG A 9 16.97 29.11 29.79
C ARG A 9 17.36 27.72 29.31
N CYS A 10 17.28 27.48 28.00
CA CYS A 10 17.86 26.30 27.37
C CYS A 10 19.37 26.56 27.16
N GLY A 11 20.20 25.76 27.84
CA GLY A 11 21.66 25.83 27.77
C GLY A 11 22.20 25.34 26.43
N ARG A 12 23.02 26.18 25.78
CA ARG A 12 23.68 25.91 24.51
C ARG A 12 25.01 25.19 24.78
N ALA A 13 25.07 23.87 24.65
CA ALA A 13 26.34 23.15 24.65
C ALA A 13 27.02 23.30 23.27
N ARG A 14 28.27 23.75 23.27
CA ARG A 14 29.13 23.91 22.08
C ARG A 14 30.46 23.18 22.30
N ARG A 15 30.88 22.46 21.25
CA ARG A 15 32.23 21.95 20.89
C ARG A 15 32.72 20.77 21.75
N ALA A 16 33.37 19.76 21.19
CA ALA A 16 34.53 19.85 20.31
C ALA A 16 34.65 18.75 19.24
N ALA A 17 35.31 19.12 18.14
CA ALA A 17 35.84 18.25 17.09
C ALA A 17 37.38 18.30 17.14
N SER A 18 38.03 17.15 16.92
CA SER A 18 39.41 16.94 16.43
C SER A 18 39.53 15.44 16.12
N ILE A 19 39.61 14.99 14.87
CA ILE A 19 40.72 15.00 13.87
C ILE A 19 41.93 14.12 14.27
N ALA A 20 42.05 12.98 13.56
CA ALA A 20 43.25 12.37 12.96
C ALA A 20 42.74 11.17 12.09
N SER A 21 42.80 11.13 10.76
CA SER A 21 43.95 10.99 9.82
C SER A 21 44.92 9.88 10.26
N ALA A 22 45.34 8.88 9.48
CA ALA A 22 45.36 8.66 8.03
C ALA A 22 45.65 7.17 7.72
N SER A 23 45.17 6.69 6.57
CA SER A 23 45.78 5.70 5.64
C SER A 23 44.67 5.38 4.63
N GLY A 24 44.78 5.61 3.33
CA GLY A 24 45.93 5.47 2.46
C GLY A 24 45.58 4.39 1.44
N PHE A 25 44.64 4.66 0.53
CA PHE A 25 44.40 3.79 -0.62
C PHE A 25 43.95 4.63 -1.83
N SER A 26 44.89 4.80 -2.76
CA SER A 26 44.66 5.35 -4.09
C SER A 26 44.24 4.22 -5.02
N VAL A 27 43.12 4.37 -5.72
CA VAL A 27 42.72 3.52 -6.85
C VAL A 27 42.40 4.45 -8.04
N PRO A 28 42.89 4.15 -9.25
CA PRO A 28 43.02 5.14 -10.32
C PRO A 28 41.72 5.45 -11.07
N LEU A 29 41.65 6.67 -11.60
CA LEU A 29 40.68 7.09 -12.62
C LEU A 29 40.85 6.24 -13.89
N SER A 30 39.88 5.38 -14.17
CA SER A 30 39.62 4.82 -15.49
C SER A 30 38.12 4.50 -15.56
N GLU A 31 37.50 4.73 -16.71
CA GLU A 31 36.09 4.47 -17.03
C GLU A 31 35.02 5.50 -16.60
N ARG A 32 35.34 6.80 -16.74
CA ARG A 32 34.32 7.73 -17.27
C ARG A 32 34.21 7.51 -18.78
N LYS A 33 33.27 6.67 -19.23
CA LYS A 33 32.63 6.69 -20.57
C LYS A 33 31.77 5.44 -20.79
N SER A 34 30.69 5.23 -20.04
CA SER A 34 29.63 4.29 -20.47
C SER A 34 28.25 4.51 -19.83
N THR A 35 27.87 5.77 -19.59
CA THR A 35 26.52 6.11 -19.05
C THR A 35 25.97 7.38 -19.68
N SER A 36 26.02 7.48 -21.01
CA SER A 36 25.43 8.60 -21.76
C SER A 36 24.69 8.20 -23.06
N ARG A 37 24.31 6.92 -23.22
CA ARG A 37 23.55 6.46 -24.40
C ARG A 37 22.32 5.57 -24.12
N ALA A 38 21.83 5.53 -22.89
CA ALA A 38 20.61 4.78 -22.55
C ALA A 38 19.42 5.65 -22.08
N VAL A 39 19.55 6.97 -22.00
CA VAL A 39 18.51 7.90 -21.50
C VAL A 39 17.86 8.76 -22.62
N SER A 40 18.11 8.46 -23.90
CA SER A 40 17.49 9.20 -25.02
C SER A 40 16.79 8.34 -26.08
N ARG A 41 16.38 7.11 -25.76
CA ARG A 41 15.61 6.24 -26.68
C ARG A 41 14.32 5.64 -26.12
N ALA A 42 13.77 6.20 -25.04
CA ALA A 42 12.47 5.79 -24.47
C ALA A 42 11.47 6.95 -24.34
N ALA A 43 11.58 7.99 -25.19
CA ALA A 43 10.68 9.15 -25.22
C ALA A 43 10.05 9.41 -26.59
N SER A 44 10.01 8.39 -27.46
CA SER A 44 9.39 8.49 -28.79
C SER A 44 8.76 7.16 -29.19
N ASN A 45 7.72 6.73 -28.47
CA ASN A 45 6.77 5.71 -28.93
C ASN A 45 5.48 5.73 -28.08
N VAL A 46 4.84 6.90 -27.98
CA VAL A 46 3.44 7.01 -27.57
C VAL A 46 2.79 8.09 -28.44
N ARG A 47 2.55 7.74 -29.72
CA ARG A 47 1.58 8.43 -30.56
C ARG A 47 1.19 7.49 -31.70
N SER A 48 -0.11 7.48 -31.99
CA SER A 48 -0.80 6.82 -33.11
C SER A 48 -0.82 5.28 -33.15
N SER A 49 -1.87 4.69 -32.59
CA SER A 49 -2.63 3.52 -33.08
C SER A 49 -3.75 3.32 -32.05
N GLY A 50 -4.99 3.79 -32.25
CA GLY A 50 -5.90 3.31 -33.28
C GLY A 50 -7.15 2.76 -32.58
N VAL A 51 -7.87 3.60 -31.83
CA VAL A 51 -9.20 3.23 -31.31
C VAL A 51 -10.18 3.41 -32.46
N SER A 52 -10.29 2.39 -33.30
CA SER A 52 -11.34 2.30 -34.31
C SER A 52 -12.68 2.13 -33.60
N GLY A 53 -13.56 3.11 -33.84
CA GLY A 53 -14.91 3.14 -33.32
C GLY A 53 -15.73 1.92 -33.76
N MET A 54 -16.44 1.34 -32.80
CA MET A 54 -17.57 0.45 -33.07
C MET A 54 -18.71 1.27 -33.68
N PHE A 55 -18.70 1.37 -35.00
CA PHE A 55 -19.86 1.77 -35.80
C PHE A 55 -20.88 0.63 -35.78
N TRP A 56 -21.96 0.80 -35.03
CA TRP A 56 -23.16 -0.01 -35.18
C TRP A 56 -23.87 0.38 -36.48
N THR A 57 -23.52 -0.28 -37.59
CA THR A 57 -24.33 -0.27 -38.81
C THR A 57 -25.47 -1.27 -38.68
N LEU A 58 -26.67 -0.75 -38.41
CA LEU A 58 -27.92 -1.51 -38.45
C LEU A 58 -28.30 -1.75 -39.93
N THR A 59 -27.84 -2.85 -40.51
CA THR A 59 -28.26 -3.31 -41.84
C THR A 59 -29.75 -3.67 -41.83
N ARG A 60 -30.56 -2.85 -42.50
CA ARG A 60 -31.95 -3.18 -42.86
C ARG A 60 -31.94 -4.35 -43.85
N ARG A 61 -32.43 -5.50 -43.40
CA ARG A 61 -32.67 -6.69 -44.20
C ARG A 61 -33.87 -6.42 -45.13
N THR A 62 -33.59 -6.11 -46.40
CA THR A 62 -34.60 -6.03 -47.46
C THR A 62 -35.04 -7.43 -47.86
N GLY A 63 -36.19 -7.89 -47.39
CA GLY A 63 -36.86 -9.09 -47.88
C GLY A 63 -37.57 -8.78 -49.20
N ARG A 64 -37.08 -9.36 -50.29
CA ARG A 64 -37.66 -9.31 -51.64
C ARG A 64 -38.51 -10.59 -51.81
N VAL A 65 -39.82 -10.45 -52.00
CA VAL A 65 -40.74 -11.53 -52.41
C VAL A 65 -41.17 -11.24 -53.84
N PRO A 66 -41.04 -12.18 -54.80
CA PRO A 66 -41.68 -12.05 -56.10
C PRO A 66 -43.04 -12.74 -56.08
N GLN A 67 -44.08 -12.05 -56.57
CA GLN A 67 -45.34 -12.68 -56.95
C GLN A 67 -45.67 -12.29 -58.39
N HIS A 68 -45.60 -13.27 -59.29
CA HIS A 68 -46.34 -13.28 -60.54
C HIS A 68 -47.64 -14.06 -60.29
N ILE A 69 -48.78 -13.53 -60.75
CA ILE A 69 -49.75 -14.20 -61.64
C ILE A 69 -51.00 -13.33 -61.82
N ALA A 70 -51.28 -13.08 -63.11
CA ALA A 70 -52.53 -12.90 -63.85
C ALA A 70 -53.69 -11.97 -63.38
N ARG A 71 -53.99 -11.04 -64.30
CA ARG A 71 -55.28 -10.40 -64.63
C ARG A 71 -56.45 -11.40 -64.68
N THR A 72 -57.66 -10.97 -64.27
CA THR A 72 -58.79 -10.54 -65.14
C THR A 72 -60.06 -10.28 -64.31
N GLY A 73 -60.90 -9.32 -64.74
CA GLY A 73 -62.29 -9.10 -64.28
C GLY A 73 -62.53 -7.67 -63.78
N LEU A 74 -62.83 -6.71 -64.66
CA LEU A 74 -64.17 -6.16 -64.96
C LEU A 74 -64.99 -5.68 -63.74
N GLY A 75 -65.21 -4.35 -63.66
CA GLY A 75 -66.26 -3.75 -62.83
C GLY A 75 -65.86 -2.43 -62.16
N SER A 76 -66.19 -1.30 -62.77
CA SER A 76 -66.47 -0.03 -62.06
C SER A 76 -67.98 0.03 -61.74
N PRO A 77 -68.51 0.97 -60.93
CA PRO A 77 -67.87 2.09 -60.23
C PRO A 77 -68.30 2.23 -58.75
N LEU A 78 -67.64 3.11 -58.00
CA LEU A 78 -68.26 4.23 -57.24
C LEU A 78 -67.18 4.91 -56.38
N ARG A 79 -66.83 6.13 -56.78
CA ARG A 79 -65.92 7.03 -56.05
C ARG A 79 -66.67 7.65 -54.86
N LEU A 80 -66.30 7.29 -53.64
CA LEU A 80 -66.53 8.12 -52.46
C LEU A 80 -65.22 8.85 -52.14
N GLN A 81 -65.20 10.17 -52.34
CA GLN A 81 -64.10 11.03 -51.92
C GLN A 81 -64.15 11.19 -50.40
N TYR A 82 -63.35 10.43 -49.67
CA TYR A 82 -63.04 10.72 -48.27
C TYR A 82 -61.85 11.69 -48.23
N LEU A 83 -62.11 12.95 -47.85
CA LEU A 83 -61.08 13.89 -47.43
C LEU A 83 -60.50 13.41 -46.09
N VAL A 84 -59.49 12.53 -46.14
CA VAL A 84 -58.68 12.23 -44.96
C VAL A 84 -57.68 13.38 -44.80
N ARG A 85 -57.93 14.24 -43.81
CA ARG A 85 -56.93 15.19 -43.30
C ARG A 85 -55.67 14.41 -42.94
N VAL A 86 -54.58 14.64 -43.66
CA VAL A 86 -53.25 14.20 -43.22
C VAL A 86 -52.85 15.14 -42.08
N SER A 87 -52.97 14.68 -40.84
CA SER A 87 -52.39 15.37 -39.69
C SER A 87 -50.87 15.28 -39.78
N GLU A 88 -50.19 16.41 -39.97
CA GLU A 88 -48.74 16.47 -39.84
C GLU A 88 -48.31 16.18 -38.39
N PRO A 89 -47.32 15.30 -38.15
CA PRO A 89 -46.86 15.02 -36.80
C PRO A 89 -46.00 16.17 -36.26
N SER A 90 -46.48 16.80 -35.19
CA SER A 90 -45.78 17.78 -34.37
C SER A 90 -44.35 17.32 -33.97
N SER A 91 -43.34 18.13 -34.32
CA SER A 91 -41.91 17.86 -34.08
C SER A 91 -41.41 18.14 -32.65
N SER A 92 -42.31 18.54 -31.74
CA SER A 92 -41.97 19.02 -30.38
C SER A 92 -41.49 17.92 -29.42
N SER A 93 -42.01 16.69 -29.56
CA SER A 93 -41.72 15.57 -28.65
C SER A 93 -40.26 15.11 -28.65
N LYS A 94 -39.60 15.09 -29.82
CA LYS A 94 -38.21 14.59 -29.96
C LYS A 94 -37.16 15.51 -29.33
N ARG A 95 -37.40 16.83 -29.23
CA ARG A 95 -36.46 17.78 -28.61
C ARG A 95 -36.43 17.66 -27.09
N ARG A 96 -37.58 17.43 -26.44
CA ARG A 96 -37.68 17.25 -24.98
C ARG A 96 -36.90 16.03 -24.49
N GLY A 97 -37.00 14.89 -25.19
CA GLY A 97 -36.25 13.68 -24.84
C GLY A 97 -34.72 13.83 -24.95
N ARG A 98 -34.24 14.64 -25.90
CA ARG A 98 -32.80 14.92 -26.06
C ARG A 98 -32.26 15.83 -24.95
N LEU A 99 -33.01 16.87 -24.58
CA LEU A 99 -32.64 17.79 -23.50
C LEU A 99 -32.60 17.11 -22.13
N LEU A 100 -33.54 16.18 -21.87
CA LEU A 100 -33.54 15.38 -20.64
C LEU A 100 -32.32 14.44 -20.56
N ARG A 101 -31.93 13.82 -21.67
CA ARG A 101 -30.73 12.96 -21.73
C ARG A 101 -29.44 13.75 -21.57
N THR A 102 -29.33 14.93 -22.18
CA THR A 102 -28.16 15.80 -21.99
C THR A 102 -28.08 16.34 -20.57
N GLY A 103 -29.23 16.70 -19.97
CA GLY A 103 -29.28 17.14 -18.58
C GLY A 103 -28.86 16.04 -17.61
N ALA A 104 -29.37 14.82 -17.78
CA ALA A 104 -28.97 13.66 -16.98
C ALA A 104 -27.47 13.35 -17.10
N ALA A 105 -26.93 13.39 -18.33
CA ALA A 105 -25.50 13.18 -18.56
C ALA A 105 -24.62 14.24 -17.88
N LEU A 106 -25.07 15.51 -17.88
CA LEU A 106 -24.36 16.61 -17.21
C LEU A 106 -24.37 16.45 -15.70
N VAL A 107 -25.50 16.04 -15.11
CA VAL A 107 -25.61 15.74 -13.68
C VAL A 107 -24.69 14.60 -13.27
N VAL A 108 -24.64 13.52 -14.06
CA VAL A 108 -23.72 12.39 -13.80
C VAL A 108 -22.27 12.84 -13.89
N LEU A 109 -21.90 13.63 -14.91
CA LEU A 109 -20.54 14.15 -15.04
C LEU A 109 -20.15 15.05 -13.87
N LEU A 110 -21.05 15.93 -13.41
CA LEU A 110 -20.81 16.78 -12.25
C LEU A 110 -20.69 15.96 -10.96
N ALA A 111 -21.50 14.91 -10.80
CA ALA A 111 -21.39 14.00 -9.65
C ALA A 111 -20.06 13.25 -9.64
N VAL A 112 -19.60 12.74 -10.79
CA VAL A 112 -18.30 12.09 -10.92
C VAL A 112 -17.15 13.08 -10.67
N ALA A 113 -17.20 14.28 -11.24
CA ALA A 113 -16.21 15.31 -10.99
C ALA A 113 -16.17 15.71 -9.50
N GLY A 114 -17.34 15.88 -8.87
CA GLY A 114 -17.46 16.13 -7.43
C GLY A 114 -16.87 15.00 -6.59
N TYR A 115 -17.16 13.74 -6.92
CA TYR A 115 -16.58 12.58 -6.26
C TYR A 115 -15.05 12.53 -6.41
N LEU A 116 -14.51 12.81 -7.60
CA LEU A 116 -13.07 12.86 -7.84
C LEU A 116 -12.39 14.00 -7.09
N VAL A 117 -13.02 15.18 -7.00
CA VAL A 117 -12.52 16.30 -6.18
C VAL A 117 -12.52 15.93 -4.70
N VAL A 118 -13.59 15.31 -4.20
CA VAL A 118 -13.64 14.80 -2.83
C VAL A 118 -12.50 13.81 -2.62
N GLN A 119 -12.36 12.79 -3.45
CA GLN A 119 -11.26 11.82 -3.34
C GLN A 119 -9.87 12.42 -3.49
N TYR A 120 -9.70 13.49 -4.27
CA TYR A 120 -8.41 14.17 -4.37
C TYR A 120 -8.08 14.95 -3.09
N VAL A 121 -9.09 15.61 -2.49
CA VAL A 121 -8.93 16.39 -1.26
C VAL A 121 -8.88 15.48 -0.01
N THR A 122 -9.62 14.37 -0.01
CA THR A 122 -9.72 13.43 1.11
C THR A 122 -8.86 12.17 0.94
N GLY A 123 -8.25 11.95 -0.21
CA GLY A 123 -7.54 10.71 -0.56
C GLY A 123 -6.31 10.42 0.31
N GLY A 124 -5.86 11.39 1.11
CA GLY A 124 -4.81 11.23 2.12
C GLY A 124 -5.30 11.17 3.57
N THR A 125 -6.61 11.03 3.83
CA THR A 125 -7.19 11.18 5.20
C THR A 125 -7.69 9.88 5.84
N GLY A 126 -7.27 8.72 5.31
CA GLY A 126 -7.39 7.46 6.03
C GLY A 126 -6.33 7.38 7.14
N PRO A 127 -6.63 6.81 8.33
CA PRO A 127 -5.59 6.55 9.32
C PRO A 127 -4.56 5.58 8.70
N GLY A 128 -3.29 5.96 8.74
CA GLY A 128 -2.24 5.29 7.99
C GLY A 128 -0.86 5.68 8.46
N CYS A 129 0.10 4.79 8.21
CA CYS A 129 1.50 4.99 8.51
C CYS A 129 2.31 4.92 7.22
N LYS A 130 3.40 5.69 7.19
CA LYS A 130 4.33 5.74 6.08
C LYS A 130 5.75 5.76 6.62
N VAL A 131 6.61 4.93 6.04
CA VAL A 131 8.06 5.03 6.22
C VAL A 131 8.68 5.50 4.91
N VAL A 132 9.67 6.39 5.00
CA VAL A 132 10.42 6.91 3.86
C VAL A 132 11.91 6.63 4.03
N SER A 133 12.66 6.59 2.93
CA SER A 133 14.11 6.46 3.02
C SER A 133 14.76 7.70 3.65
N ALA A 134 15.78 7.49 4.49
CA ALA A 134 16.51 8.55 5.18
C ALA A 134 17.38 9.41 4.25
N ASP A 135 17.81 8.85 3.11
CA ASP A 135 18.68 9.49 2.13
C ASP A 135 17.94 10.43 1.17
N GLY A 136 16.65 10.68 1.40
CA GLY A 136 15.81 11.51 0.52
C GLY A 136 15.45 10.82 -0.81
N GLY A 137 15.73 9.52 -0.94
CA GLY A 137 15.26 8.71 -2.05
C GLY A 137 13.73 8.59 -2.10
N ALA A 138 13.21 8.20 -3.27
CA ALA A 138 11.77 8.03 -3.48
C ALA A 138 11.19 6.74 -2.85
N ALA A 139 12.02 5.89 -2.24
CA ALA A 139 11.57 4.65 -1.63
C ALA A 139 10.73 4.94 -0.39
N SER A 140 9.52 4.40 -0.37
CA SER A 140 8.60 4.53 0.75
C SER A 140 7.68 3.33 0.84
N TYR A 141 7.22 3.02 2.05
CA TYR A 141 6.26 1.96 2.30
C TYR A 141 5.10 2.51 3.14
N GLU A 142 3.87 2.27 2.69
CA GLU A 142 2.63 2.70 3.34
C GLU A 142 1.89 1.49 3.91
N PHE A 143 1.39 1.62 5.13
CA PHE A 143 0.83 0.51 5.91
C PHE A 143 -0.21 1.03 6.91
N THR A 144 -1.05 0.13 7.41
CA THR A 144 -2.10 0.49 8.37
C THR A 144 -1.52 0.68 9.78
N PRO A 145 -2.24 1.37 10.68
CA PRO A 145 -1.85 1.46 12.08
C PRO A 145 -1.72 0.08 12.76
N GLU A 146 -2.51 -0.92 12.37
CA GLU A 146 -2.39 -2.28 12.88
C GLU A 146 -1.05 -2.91 12.48
N GLN A 147 -0.69 -2.81 11.19
CA GLN A 147 0.60 -3.29 10.68
C GLN A 147 1.77 -2.55 11.35
N ALA A 148 1.59 -1.27 11.67
CA ALA A 148 2.58 -0.48 12.39
C ALA A 148 2.85 -1.00 13.80
N VAL A 149 1.79 -1.32 14.54
CA VAL A 149 1.91 -1.91 15.89
C VAL A 149 2.64 -3.25 15.81
N ASN A 150 2.24 -4.13 14.88
CA ASN A 150 2.87 -5.45 14.74
C ASN A 150 4.35 -5.34 14.32
N ALA A 151 4.67 -4.46 13.37
CA ALA A 151 6.06 -4.21 12.96
C ALA A 151 6.90 -3.65 14.11
N ALA A 152 6.35 -2.71 14.89
CA ALA A 152 7.01 -2.16 16.07
C ALA A 152 7.25 -3.23 17.14
N THR A 153 6.29 -4.13 17.38
CA THR A 153 6.48 -5.26 18.30
C THR A 153 7.59 -6.20 17.82
N ILE A 154 7.63 -6.57 16.53
CA ILE A 154 8.71 -7.42 15.96
C ILE A 154 10.08 -6.75 16.17
N ALA A 155 10.17 -5.45 15.90
CA ALA A 155 11.41 -4.69 16.08
C ALA A 155 11.82 -4.60 17.56
N ALA A 156 10.88 -4.26 18.44
CA ALA A 156 11.13 -4.11 19.87
C ALA A 156 11.61 -5.42 20.51
N VAL A 157 10.97 -6.56 20.20
CA VAL A 157 11.42 -7.88 20.68
C VAL A 157 12.84 -8.20 20.20
N GLY A 158 13.18 -7.88 18.94
CA GLY A 158 14.52 -8.08 18.41
C GLY A 158 15.57 -7.22 19.12
N THR A 159 15.28 -5.93 19.28
CA THR A 159 16.13 -4.97 19.99
C THR A 159 16.33 -5.35 21.46
N ASN A 160 15.26 -5.72 22.16
CA ASN A 160 15.31 -6.15 23.56
C ASN A 160 16.15 -7.42 23.75
N ARG A 161 16.21 -8.28 22.73
CA ARG A 161 17.08 -9.48 22.72
C ARG A 161 18.53 -9.19 22.28
N GLY A 162 18.89 -7.92 22.06
CA GLY A 162 20.22 -7.50 21.61
C GLY A 162 20.56 -8.00 20.19
N LEU A 163 19.55 -8.30 19.37
CA LEU A 163 19.76 -8.80 18.02
C LEU A 163 20.09 -7.65 17.06
N PRO A 164 20.93 -7.88 16.03
CA PRO A 164 21.25 -6.86 15.05
C PRO A 164 20.03 -6.48 14.20
N GLU A 165 20.04 -5.28 13.62
CA GLU A 165 18.99 -4.80 12.69
C GLU A 165 18.73 -5.79 11.55
N ARG A 166 19.76 -6.54 11.11
CA ARG A 166 19.61 -7.60 10.09
C ARG A 166 18.60 -8.67 10.53
N ALA A 167 18.58 -9.07 11.81
CA ALA A 167 17.60 -10.02 12.32
C ALA A 167 16.18 -9.43 12.25
N VAL A 168 16.01 -8.17 12.66
CA VAL A 168 14.73 -7.45 12.57
C VAL A 168 14.25 -7.35 11.13
N THR A 169 15.15 -7.06 10.20
CA THR A 169 14.86 -6.99 8.76
C THR A 169 14.35 -8.36 8.24
N ILE A 170 15.02 -9.45 8.61
CA ILE A 170 14.61 -10.82 8.23
C ILE A 170 13.22 -11.15 8.80
N ALA A 171 12.97 -10.82 10.07
CA ALA A 171 11.68 -11.06 10.72
C ALA A 171 10.55 -10.25 10.07
N LEU A 172 10.77 -8.96 9.81
CA LEU A 172 9.78 -8.09 9.16
C LEU A 172 9.45 -8.56 7.73
N ALA A 173 10.46 -8.92 6.93
CA ALA A 173 10.25 -9.49 5.60
C ALA A 173 9.49 -10.82 5.66
N THR A 174 9.76 -11.64 6.67
CA THR A 174 9.03 -12.89 6.90
C THR A 174 7.57 -12.59 7.21
N ALA A 175 7.26 -11.76 8.21
CA ALA A 175 5.89 -11.42 8.58
C ALA A 175 5.11 -10.71 7.44
N LEU A 176 5.81 -9.90 6.62
CA LEU A 176 5.23 -9.33 5.40
C LEU A 176 4.81 -10.41 4.40
N GLN A 177 5.63 -11.44 4.20
CA GLN A 177 5.33 -12.54 3.29
C GLN A 177 4.23 -13.46 3.84
N GLU A 178 4.27 -13.76 5.14
CA GLU A 178 3.39 -14.75 5.76
C GLU A 178 1.97 -14.19 5.99
N SER A 179 1.85 -12.93 6.42
CA SER A 179 0.54 -12.36 6.77
C SER A 179 0.34 -10.91 6.32
N GLY A 180 1.32 -10.30 5.67
CA GLY A 180 1.32 -8.87 5.39
C GLY A 180 1.37 -8.04 6.68
N LEU A 181 2.10 -8.47 7.71
CA LEU A 181 2.17 -7.84 9.04
C LEU A 181 0.83 -7.80 9.80
N ARG A 182 -0.09 -8.72 9.52
CA ARG A 182 -1.38 -8.83 10.22
C ARG A 182 -1.41 -10.04 11.13
N ASN A 183 -2.00 -9.89 12.31
CA ASN A 183 -2.10 -11.00 13.26
C ASN A 183 -3.38 -11.80 13.00
N ILE A 184 -3.32 -12.75 12.07
CA ILE A 184 -4.51 -13.43 11.52
C ILE A 184 -4.79 -14.78 12.18
N GLU A 185 -6.07 -15.10 12.38
CA GLU A 185 -6.55 -16.35 13.01
C GLU A 185 -6.75 -17.49 12.00
N HIS A 186 -6.24 -17.35 10.78
CA HIS A 186 -6.39 -18.33 9.71
C HIS A 186 -5.12 -18.42 8.87
N GLY A 187 -5.00 -19.52 8.12
CA GLY A 187 -3.83 -19.85 7.32
C GLY A 187 -3.94 -21.23 6.68
N ASP A 188 -2.85 -21.72 6.10
CA ASP A 188 -2.77 -23.12 5.69
C ASP A 188 -2.79 -24.05 6.91
N ARG A 189 -3.66 -25.07 6.89
CA ARG A 189 -3.87 -26.02 8.01
C ARG A 189 -4.21 -25.31 9.32
N ASP A 190 -3.34 -25.40 10.33
CA ASP A 190 -3.46 -24.78 11.66
C ASP A 190 -2.48 -23.60 11.83
N SER A 191 -2.03 -22.98 10.73
CA SER A 191 -1.14 -21.82 10.79
C SER A 191 -1.87 -20.58 11.32
N LEU A 192 -1.23 -19.85 12.23
CA LEU A 192 -1.79 -18.69 12.91
C LEU A 192 -0.77 -17.55 13.03
N GLY A 193 -1.30 -16.34 13.23
CA GLY A 193 -0.55 -15.17 13.65
C GLY A 193 0.38 -14.58 12.59
N LEU A 194 1.29 -13.71 13.04
CA LEU A 194 2.18 -12.89 12.21
C LEU A 194 3.10 -13.69 11.27
N PHE A 195 3.58 -14.84 11.74
CA PHE A 195 4.56 -15.66 11.03
C PHE A 195 3.94 -16.95 10.48
N GLN A 196 2.61 -17.07 10.50
CA GLN A 196 1.88 -18.28 10.10
C GLN A 196 2.47 -19.54 10.77
N GLN A 197 2.70 -19.44 12.07
CA GLN A 197 3.28 -20.51 12.89
C GLN A 197 2.22 -21.58 13.20
N ARG A 198 2.64 -22.84 13.29
CA ARG A 198 1.74 -23.98 13.46
C ARG A 198 1.87 -24.60 14.85
N PRO A 199 0.80 -24.62 15.67
CA PRO A 199 0.79 -25.35 16.94
C PRO A 199 1.19 -26.82 16.80
N SER A 200 0.68 -27.50 15.76
CA SER A 200 1.01 -28.91 15.49
C SER A 200 2.48 -29.18 15.15
N GLN A 201 3.27 -28.14 14.84
CA GLN A 201 4.71 -28.25 14.60
C GLN A 201 5.55 -27.80 15.80
N GLY A 202 4.94 -27.53 16.96
CA GLY A 202 5.64 -27.19 18.19
C GLY A 202 6.06 -25.72 18.29
N TRP A 203 5.44 -24.82 17.52
CA TRP A 203 5.71 -23.38 17.61
C TRP A 203 5.10 -22.70 18.85
N GLY A 204 4.19 -23.38 19.56
CA GLY A 204 3.45 -22.86 20.71
C GLY A 204 1.98 -23.26 20.66
N THR A 205 1.22 -22.93 21.71
CA THR A 205 -0.24 -23.07 21.70
C THR A 205 -0.88 -22.00 20.80
N PRO A 206 -2.13 -22.19 20.33
CA PRO A 206 -2.83 -21.17 19.54
C PRO A 206 -2.88 -19.80 20.23
N LYS A 207 -3.06 -19.78 21.55
CA LYS A 207 -3.10 -18.54 22.35
C LYS A 207 -1.75 -17.82 22.36
N GLU A 208 -0.65 -18.58 22.48
CA GLU A 208 0.69 -18.02 22.47
C GLU A 208 1.07 -17.51 21.07
N ILE A 209 0.77 -18.26 20.01
CA ILE A 209 1.08 -17.84 18.63
C ILE A 209 0.30 -16.58 18.23
N MET A 210 -0.90 -16.39 18.77
CA MET A 210 -1.69 -15.17 18.57
C MET A 210 -1.17 -13.97 19.38
N ASP A 211 -0.19 -14.12 20.27
CA ASP A 211 0.53 -13.01 20.89
C ASP A 211 1.72 -12.59 19.99
N PRO A 212 1.69 -11.39 19.38
CA PRO A 212 2.76 -10.89 18.53
C PRO A 212 4.16 -10.94 19.15
N ALA A 213 4.28 -10.68 20.46
CA ALA A 213 5.57 -10.65 21.13
C ALA A 213 6.13 -12.07 21.31
N TYR A 214 5.27 -13.03 21.66
CA TYR A 214 5.63 -14.44 21.72
C TYR A 214 6.04 -14.97 20.35
N ALA A 215 5.21 -14.76 19.32
CA ALA A 215 5.45 -15.25 17.97
C ALA A 215 6.78 -14.72 17.40
N ALA A 216 7.07 -13.43 17.60
CA ALA A 216 8.35 -12.82 17.23
C ALA A 216 9.52 -13.42 18.04
N GLY A 217 9.35 -13.61 19.35
CA GLY A 217 10.35 -14.24 20.20
C GLY A 217 10.73 -15.65 19.72
N MET A 218 9.73 -16.48 19.44
CA MET A 218 9.92 -17.83 18.91
C MET A 218 10.58 -17.83 17.53
N PHE A 219 10.23 -16.88 16.65
CA PHE A 219 10.90 -16.71 15.36
C PHE A 219 12.40 -16.42 15.55
N TYR A 220 12.75 -15.47 16.42
CA TYR A 220 14.14 -15.12 16.68
C TYR A 220 14.93 -16.26 17.31
N GLU A 221 14.33 -17.09 18.16
CA GLU A 221 14.96 -18.30 18.72
C GLU A 221 15.32 -19.32 17.64
N HIS A 222 14.49 -19.45 16.62
CA HIS A 222 14.79 -20.30 15.47
C HIS A 222 15.83 -19.66 14.55
N LEU A 223 15.74 -18.35 14.32
CA LEU A 223 16.73 -17.61 13.51
C LEU A 223 18.14 -17.69 14.13
N ALA A 224 18.26 -17.59 15.45
CA ALA A 224 19.53 -17.70 16.16
C ALA A 224 20.21 -19.07 15.97
N LYS A 225 19.45 -20.13 15.66
CA LYS A 225 19.97 -21.47 15.36
C LYS A 225 20.44 -21.63 13.92
N VAL A 226 20.20 -20.64 13.05
CA VAL A 226 20.65 -20.66 11.65
C VAL A 226 22.10 -20.15 11.60
N PRO A 227 23.08 -21.00 11.22
CA PRO A 227 24.48 -20.58 11.15
C PRO A 227 24.66 -19.44 10.15
N ASP A 228 25.42 -18.42 10.58
CA ASP A 228 25.79 -17.24 9.78
C ASP A 228 24.62 -16.51 9.11
N TYR A 229 23.42 -16.55 9.69
CA TYR A 229 22.21 -15.98 9.07
C TYR A 229 22.39 -14.51 8.63
N GLN A 230 23.23 -13.76 9.35
CA GLN A 230 23.50 -12.34 9.07
C GLN A 230 24.14 -12.13 7.70
N ARG A 231 24.90 -13.12 7.21
CA ARG A 231 25.62 -13.06 5.93
C ARG A 231 24.86 -13.73 4.79
N LEU A 232 23.76 -14.42 5.09
CA LEU A 232 22.94 -15.06 4.08
C LEU A 232 22.08 -14.01 3.34
N PRO A 233 21.71 -14.27 2.07
CA PRO A 233 20.58 -13.59 1.45
C PRO A 233 19.36 -13.68 2.36
N LEU A 234 18.58 -12.60 2.48
CA LEU A 234 17.48 -12.53 3.44
C LEU A 234 16.52 -13.70 3.26
N THR A 235 16.18 -14.00 2.00
CA THR A 235 15.26 -15.07 1.65
C THR A 235 15.76 -16.44 2.08
N VAL A 236 17.08 -16.66 2.05
CA VAL A 236 17.69 -17.92 2.50
C VAL A 236 17.61 -18.05 4.02
N ALA A 237 17.89 -16.97 4.77
CA ALA A 237 17.77 -16.97 6.22
C ALA A 237 16.32 -17.21 6.66
N ALA A 238 15.36 -16.46 6.08
CA ALA A 238 13.93 -16.62 6.35
C ALA A 238 13.44 -18.04 6.01
N GLN A 239 13.82 -18.56 4.84
CA GLN A 239 13.47 -19.90 4.41
C GLN A 239 14.03 -20.99 5.31
N ARG A 240 15.23 -20.83 5.89
CA ARG A 240 15.79 -21.81 6.84
C ARG A 240 15.00 -21.87 8.15
N VAL A 241 14.37 -20.77 8.54
CA VAL A 241 13.47 -20.70 9.71
C VAL A 241 12.11 -21.30 9.37
N GLN A 242 11.43 -20.77 8.34
CA GLN A 242 10.04 -21.11 8.02
C GLN A 242 9.88 -22.44 7.27
N ARG A 243 10.89 -22.83 6.46
CA ARG A 243 10.88 -24.03 5.61
C ARG A 243 9.64 -24.11 4.70
N SER A 244 9.31 -23.00 4.04
CA SER A 244 8.14 -22.89 3.15
C SER A 244 8.32 -23.67 1.82
N GLY A 245 7.25 -23.81 1.04
CA GLY A 245 7.31 -24.34 -0.33
C GLY A 245 7.85 -23.36 -1.38
N PHE A 246 8.14 -22.10 -1.01
CA PHE A 246 8.50 -21.03 -1.94
C PHE A 246 9.75 -20.25 -1.46
N PRO A 247 10.96 -20.81 -1.62
CA PRO A 247 12.19 -20.25 -1.04
C PRO A 247 12.50 -18.79 -1.40
N GLU A 248 12.09 -18.34 -2.58
CA GLU A 248 12.38 -16.99 -3.10
C GLU A 248 11.29 -15.96 -2.76
N ALA A 249 10.19 -16.37 -2.13
CA ALA A 249 9.04 -15.49 -1.92
C ALA A 249 9.34 -14.31 -0.98
N TYR A 250 10.30 -14.45 -0.07
CA TYR A 250 10.66 -13.41 0.89
C TYR A 250 11.49 -12.28 0.28
N ALA A 251 12.27 -12.56 -0.78
CA ALA A 251 13.19 -11.60 -1.38
C ALA A 251 12.50 -10.30 -1.82
N LYS A 252 11.26 -10.38 -2.33
CA LYS A 252 10.49 -9.21 -2.77
C LYS A 252 10.15 -8.22 -1.64
N HIS A 253 10.19 -8.68 -0.39
CA HIS A 253 9.88 -7.86 0.80
C HIS A 253 11.13 -7.23 1.44
N GLU A 254 12.34 -7.58 0.99
CA GLU A 254 13.58 -7.06 1.56
C GLU A 254 13.66 -5.52 1.52
N PRO A 255 13.27 -4.82 0.44
CA PRO A 255 13.31 -3.34 0.43
C PRO A 255 12.39 -2.71 1.49
N ASP A 256 11.14 -3.16 1.59
CA ASP A 256 10.16 -2.62 2.54
C ASP A 256 10.56 -2.93 3.98
N ALA A 257 11.00 -4.17 4.23
CA ALA A 257 11.49 -4.60 5.54
C ALA A 257 12.74 -3.81 5.97
N THR A 258 13.61 -3.45 5.03
CA THR A 258 14.80 -2.62 5.31
C THR A 258 14.40 -1.21 5.73
N LEU A 259 13.42 -0.59 5.06
CA LEU A 259 12.90 0.73 5.46
C LEU A 259 12.30 0.68 6.87
N LEU A 260 11.45 -0.32 7.12
CA LEU A 260 10.81 -0.52 8.42
C LEU A 260 11.85 -0.76 9.53
N ALA A 261 12.82 -1.67 9.31
CA ALA A 261 13.86 -1.97 10.29
C ALA A 261 14.71 -0.74 10.58
N ALA A 262 15.12 0.03 9.56
CA ALA A 262 15.88 1.26 9.72
C ALA A 262 15.18 2.25 10.65
N ALA A 263 13.88 2.46 10.42
CA ALA A 263 13.10 3.42 11.17
C ALA A 263 12.83 2.92 12.61
N LEU A 264 12.42 1.66 12.76
CA LEU A 264 11.96 1.09 14.03
C LEU A 264 13.10 0.72 14.99
N THR A 265 14.31 0.51 14.47
CA THR A 265 15.52 0.29 15.30
C THR A 265 16.29 1.59 15.57
N GLY A 266 15.81 2.74 15.08
CA GLY A 266 16.39 4.05 15.34
C GLY A 266 17.58 4.43 14.45
N ARG A 267 18.05 3.57 13.54
CA ARG A 267 19.13 3.90 12.60
C ARG A 267 18.76 5.05 11.66
N ALA A 268 17.50 5.15 11.27
CA ALA A 268 16.95 6.20 10.42
C ALA A 268 15.92 7.04 11.20
N ALA A 269 16.40 7.98 12.01
CA ALA A 269 15.54 8.83 12.83
C ALA A 269 14.53 9.65 11.99
N ALA A 270 13.33 9.84 12.55
CA ALA A 270 12.26 10.67 11.97
C ALA A 270 11.78 10.27 10.55
N THR A 271 11.92 9.00 10.17
CA THR A 271 11.50 8.48 8.86
C THR A 271 10.14 7.78 8.86
N LEU A 272 9.59 7.45 10.02
CA LEU A 272 8.26 6.83 10.17
C LEU A 272 7.26 7.88 10.68
N THR A 273 6.17 8.05 9.94
CA THR A 273 5.06 8.94 10.31
C THR A 273 3.77 8.13 10.34
N CYS A 274 2.98 8.26 11.41
CA CYS A 274 1.65 7.69 11.52
C CYS A 274 0.62 8.79 11.74
N GLN A 275 -0.44 8.79 10.95
CA GLN A 275 -1.60 9.64 11.11
C GLN A 275 -2.74 8.81 11.71
N GLY A 276 -3.14 9.14 12.94
CA GLY A 276 -4.33 8.57 13.58
C GLY A 276 -5.61 9.33 13.23
N ARG A 277 -6.78 8.75 13.53
CA ARG A 277 -8.03 9.53 13.51
C ARG A 277 -8.04 10.52 14.68
N PRO A 278 -8.29 11.82 14.44
CA PRO A 278 -8.53 12.77 15.52
C PRO A 278 -9.73 12.31 16.37
N GLY A 279 -9.58 12.25 17.70
CA GLY A 279 -10.71 12.09 18.63
C GLY A 279 -11.08 10.67 19.10
N THR A 280 -10.38 9.61 18.68
CA THR A 280 -10.65 8.23 19.15
C THR A 280 -9.62 7.68 20.14
N ALA A 281 -8.53 8.40 20.41
CA ALA A 281 -7.54 7.98 21.39
C ALA A 281 -8.09 8.22 22.81
N ARG A 282 -8.41 7.16 23.54
CA ARG A 282 -8.51 7.24 25.01
C ARG A 282 -7.14 7.63 25.53
N THR A 283 -7.04 8.75 26.23
CA THR A 283 -5.86 9.11 27.00
C THR A 283 -5.66 8.06 28.10
N THR A 284 -4.75 7.11 27.88
CA THR A 284 -4.47 6.02 28.82
C THR A 284 -3.52 6.43 29.96
N GLY A 285 -3.17 7.70 30.06
CA GLY A 285 -2.20 8.22 31.03
C GLY A 285 -0.76 7.74 30.76
N PRO A 286 0.24 8.32 31.45
CA PRO A 286 1.65 7.96 31.30
C PRO A 286 1.97 6.52 31.77
N ASP A 287 1.22 5.98 32.72
CA ASP A 287 1.46 4.63 33.26
C ASP A 287 1.23 3.53 32.22
N ALA A 288 0.21 3.67 31.37
CA ALA A 288 -0.05 2.73 30.29
C ALA A 288 1.07 2.77 29.23
N VAL A 289 1.62 3.96 28.96
CA VAL A 289 2.78 4.11 28.07
C VAL A 289 4.00 3.45 28.67
N ARG A 290 4.25 3.67 29.97
CA ARG A 290 5.36 3.03 30.69
C ARG A 290 5.21 1.50 30.68
N ALA A 291 4.03 0.97 30.96
CA ALA A 291 3.77 -0.46 30.93
C ALA A 291 3.99 -1.06 29.53
N ALA A 292 3.59 -0.34 28.47
CA ALA A 292 3.87 -0.75 27.09
C ALA A 292 5.37 -0.76 26.78
N LEU A 293 6.10 0.29 27.16
CA LEU A 293 7.56 0.35 26.98
C LEU A 293 8.28 -0.78 27.73
N VAL A 294 7.91 -1.05 28.99
CA VAL A 294 8.50 -2.16 29.76
C VAL A 294 8.20 -3.50 29.10
N ARG A 295 6.99 -3.71 28.60
CA ARG A 295 6.60 -4.94 27.90
C ARG A 295 7.42 -5.13 26.61
N ASP A 296 7.59 -4.06 25.83
CA ASP A 296 8.16 -4.15 24.49
C ASP A 296 9.70 -4.10 24.51
N PHE A 297 10.31 -3.33 25.42
CA PHE A 297 11.75 -3.05 25.48
C PHE A 297 12.44 -3.47 26.79
N GLY A 298 11.71 -4.03 27.75
CA GLY A 298 12.25 -4.36 29.07
C GLY A 298 12.30 -3.15 30.02
N ARG A 299 12.62 -3.41 31.30
CA ARG A 299 12.64 -2.37 32.35
C ARG A 299 13.78 -1.36 32.16
N ASP A 300 14.94 -1.85 31.74
CA ASP A 300 16.17 -1.05 31.61
C ASP A 300 15.99 0.10 30.61
N ALA A 301 15.26 -0.13 29.51
CA ALA A 301 14.97 0.87 28.49
C ALA A 301 14.13 2.06 29.00
N VAL A 302 13.33 1.86 30.06
CA VAL A 302 12.50 2.91 30.65
C VAL A 302 13.28 3.76 31.64
N GLU A 303 14.28 3.19 32.30
CA GLU A 303 15.14 3.89 33.26
C GLU A 303 16.07 4.87 32.54
N GLU A 304 16.63 4.48 31.39
CA GLU A 304 17.51 5.32 30.56
C GLU A 304 16.77 6.55 29.97
N ALA A 305 15.49 6.41 29.63
CA ALA A 305 14.68 7.51 29.10
C ALA A 305 14.22 8.53 30.17
N GLY A 306 14.34 8.18 31.45
CA GLY A 306 13.98 9.04 32.59
C GLY A 306 15.15 9.80 33.23
N ALA A 307 16.38 9.53 32.80
CA ALA A 307 17.62 10.16 33.25
C ALA A 307 18.02 11.37 32.38
#